data_AF-A0A0Q0D9S1-F1
#
_entry.id   AF-A0A0Q0D9S1-F1
#
_cell.length_a   1.000
_cell.length_b   1.000
_cell.length_c   1.000
_cell.angle_alpha   90.00
_cell.angle_beta   90.00
_cell.angle_gamma   90.00
#
_symmetry.space_group_name_H-M   'P 1'
#
loop_
_entity.id
_entity.type
_entity.pdbx_description
1 polymer ?
#
loop_
_entity_poly.entity_id
_entity_poly.type
_entity_poly.pdbx_seq_one_letter_code
_entity_poly.pdbx_strand_id
1 'polypeptide(L)'
;MSAVISHDAQIVAAGITTVFDALSIGDINPKGKRMQQLPAMLQAIADANEAGLTRADHLLHLRCEVSHPDTLNVFRDLVGQPLVQLVSVMDHAPGQRQFALESKYREYYMGKYHMSHEEMDHFIVEQVANSTEYADRYRRAIVELCLARGLSIASHDDATMAHVEESAGFGMNIAEFPTTLEAAQGCRQLGMSVLWAHRTSCVVARTPVTWQLHRWPGTGCWTFCPVITIRPACCRPRSCWPSRTTTASCHTQSIWSAARLPLRRGWRIAVKFASVCALI
;
A
#
# COMPACT_ATOMS: atom_id res chain seq x y z
N MET A 1 -16.29 12.32 10.20
CA MET A 1 -16.08 13.24 9.05
C MET A 1 -14.84 14.15 9.18
N SER A 2 -14.53 14.77 10.33
CA SER A 2 -13.34 15.67 10.47
C SER A 2 -12.01 15.06 9.98
N ALA A 3 -11.78 13.77 10.28
CA ALA A 3 -10.59 13.04 9.82
C ALA A 3 -10.51 12.95 8.28
N VAL A 4 -11.63 12.73 7.58
CA VAL A 4 -11.67 12.63 6.11
C VAL A 4 -11.34 13.97 5.46
N ILE A 5 -11.91 15.08 5.98
CA ILE A 5 -11.66 16.42 5.44
C ILE A 5 -10.20 16.83 5.67
N SER A 6 -9.65 16.56 6.86
CA SER A 6 -8.24 16.80 7.16
C SER A 6 -7.34 15.96 6.26
N HIS A 7 -7.75 14.73 5.97
CA HIS A 7 -7.05 13.85 5.06
C HIS A 7 -7.07 14.34 3.61
N ASP A 8 -8.23 14.75 3.08
CA ASP A 8 -8.37 15.38 1.76
C ASP A 8 -7.41 16.56 1.60
N ALA A 9 -7.33 17.42 2.63
CA ALA A 9 -6.44 18.56 2.60
C ALA A 9 -4.96 18.17 2.41
N GLN A 10 -4.51 17.09 3.04
CA GLN A 10 -3.16 16.57 2.86
C GLN A 10 -2.94 16.00 1.45
N ILE A 11 -3.92 15.25 0.94
CA ILE A 11 -3.90 14.65 -0.41
C ILE A 11 -3.80 15.73 -1.48
N VAL A 12 -4.66 16.73 -1.42
CA VAL A 12 -4.72 17.82 -2.40
C VAL A 12 -3.48 18.70 -2.32
N ALA A 13 -2.99 18.99 -1.10
CA ALA A 13 -1.74 19.73 -0.92
C ALA A 13 -0.52 19.02 -1.53
N ALA A 14 -0.54 17.68 -1.58
CA ALA A 14 0.47 16.87 -2.27
C ALA A 14 0.26 16.79 -3.79
N GLY A 15 -0.77 17.44 -4.34
CA GLY A 15 -1.13 17.42 -5.76
C GLY A 15 -1.70 16.08 -6.23
N ILE A 16 -2.29 15.32 -5.31
CA ILE A 16 -2.98 14.06 -5.59
C ILE A 16 -4.45 14.38 -5.86
N THR A 17 -5.00 13.84 -6.95
CA THR A 17 -6.39 14.07 -7.36
C THR A 17 -7.32 12.92 -7.04
N THR A 18 -6.77 11.73 -6.79
CA THR A 18 -7.51 10.53 -6.43
C THR A 18 -6.70 9.75 -5.40
N VAL A 19 -7.33 9.39 -4.28
CA VAL A 19 -6.76 8.56 -3.23
C VAL A 19 -7.57 7.29 -3.08
N PHE A 20 -6.88 6.19 -2.86
CA PHE A 20 -7.47 4.95 -2.38
C PHE A 20 -7.17 4.84 -0.89
N ASP A 21 -8.19 5.06 -0.07
CA ASP A 21 -8.15 4.96 1.38
C ASP A 21 -8.05 3.50 1.81
N ALA A 22 -6.89 3.15 2.39
CA ALA A 22 -6.63 1.80 2.86
C ALA A 22 -7.40 1.47 4.15
N LEU A 23 -8.24 0.44 4.07
CA LEU A 23 -8.96 -0.16 5.18
C LEU A 23 -8.46 -1.58 5.40
N SER A 24 -7.89 -1.87 6.57
CA SER A 24 -7.43 -3.22 6.90
C SER A 24 -8.57 -4.09 7.42
N ILE A 25 -8.67 -5.30 6.87
CA ILE A 25 -9.59 -6.36 7.27
C ILE A 25 -8.76 -7.48 7.89
N GLY A 26 -9.14 -7.90 9.09
CA GLY A 26 -8.33 -8.72 9.98
C GLY A 26 -7.33 -7.86 10.75
N ASP A 27 -7.29 -8.05 12.07
CA ASP A 27 -6.32 -7.39 12.94
C ASP A 27 -5.54 -8.45 13.70
N ILE A 28 -4.25 -8.52 13.43
CA ILE A 28 -3.33 -9.41 14.14
C ILE A 28 -3.07 -8.90 15.57
N ASN A 29 -3.46 -7.67 15.89
CA ASN A 29 -3.38 -7.15 17.25
C ASN A 29 -4.50 -7.74 18.13
N PRO A 30 -4.18 -8.55 19.16
CA PRO A 30 -5.18 -9.11 20.06
C PRO A 30 -5.93 -8.02 20.87
N LYS A 31 -5.39 -6.79 20.96
CA LYS A 31 -6.01 -5.65 21.64
C LYS A 31 -6.57 -4.60 20.67
N GLY A 32 -6.62 -4.91 19.38
CA GLY A 32 -7.01 -3.98 18.33
C GLY A 32 -8.51 -3.69 18.32
N LYS A 33 -8.88 -2.41 18.10
CA LYS A 33 -10.27 -2.00 17.84
C LYS A 33 -10.54 -1.71 16.37
N ARG A 34 -9.58 -2.01 15.48
CA ARG A 34 -9.63 -1.60 14.08
C ARG A 34 -10.86 -2.14 13.36
N MET A 35 -11.15 -3.42 13.56
CA MET A 35 -12.32 -4.07 12.96
C MET A 35 -13.64 -3.47 13.45
N GLN A 36 -13.71 -3.02 14.71
CA GLN A 36 -14.91 -2.39 15.28
C GLN A 36 -15.18 -0.99 14.69
N GLN A 37 -14.12 -0.28 14.28
CA GLN A 37 -14.21 1.07 13.72
C GLN A 37 -14.46 1.09 12.21
N LEU A 38 -14.26 -0.05 11.54
CA LEU A 38 -14.31 -0.17 10.09
C LEU A 38 -15.64 0.33 9.47
N PRO A 39 -16.84 0.00 10.02
CA PRO A 39 -18.09 0.54 9.48
C PRO A 39 -18.19 2.06 9.58
N ALA A 40 -17.76 2.64 10.71
CA ALA A 40 -17.81 4.08 10.93
C ALA A 40 -16.83 4.83 10.00
N MET A 41 -15.66 4.24 9.72
CA MET A 41 -14.70 4.80 8.77
C MET A 41 -15.24 4.78 7.34
N LEU A 42 -15.85 3.66 6.93
CA LEU A 42 -16.47 3.54 5.61
C LEU A 42 -17.59 4.55 5.44
N GLN A 43 -18.51 4.63 6.42
CA GLN A 43 -19.62 5.57 6.38
C GLN A 43 -19.11 7.02 6.30
N ALA A 44 -18.09 7.38 7.08
CA ALA A 44 -17.54 8.73 7.06
C ALA A 44 -16.92 9.13 5.70
N ILE A 45 -16.33 8.18 4.97
CA ILE A 45 -15.80 8.42 3.61
C ILE A 45 -16.95 8.53 2.61
N ALA A 46 -17.95 7.64 2.71
CA ALA A 46 -19.13 7.68 1.87
C ALA A 46 -19.90 9.00 2.02
N ASP A 47 -20.20 9.41 3.25
CA ASP A 47 -20.91 10.66 3.56
C ASP A 47 -20.16 11.88 3.05
N ALA A 48 -18.83 11.90 3.19
CA ALA A 48 -18.01 13.01 2.73
C ALA A 48 -18.00 13.14 1.20
N ASN A 49 -17.95 12.01 0.49
CA ASN A 49 -18.05 11.97 -0.97
C ASN A 49 -19.46 12.38 -1.44
N GLU A 50 -20.51 11.83 -0.84
CA GLU A 50 -21.90 12.13 -1.21
C GLU A 50 -22.25 13.60 -0.96
N ALA A 51 -21.76 14.18 0.14
CA ALA A 51 -21.94 15.59 0.46
C ALA A 51 -21.03 16.54 -0.34
N GLY A 52 -20.14 16.03 -1.21
CA GLY A 52 -19.23 16.85 -2.02
C GLY A 52 -18.22 17.65 -1.19
N LEU A 53 -17.81 17.12 -0.03
CA LEU A 53 -16.91 17.80 0.91
C LEU A 53 -15.42 17.57 0.61
N THR A 54 -15.11 16.63 -0.27
CA THR A 54 -13.75 16.28 -0.72
C THR A 54 -13.43 16.96 -2.05
N ARG A 55 -12.17 17.32 -2.25
CA ARG A 55 -11.66 17.90 -3.50
C ARG A 55 -10.93 16.88 -4.36
N ALA A 56 -10.31 15.88 -3.72
CA ALA A 56 -9.83 14.68 -4.39
C ALA A 56 -10.93 13.61 -4.42
N ASP A 57 -10.85 12.68 -5.37
CA ASP A 57 -11.68 11.50 -5.38
C ASP A 57 -11.20 10.54 -4.28
N HIS A 58 -12.09 10.13 -3.37
CA HIS A 58 -11.80 9.13 -2.34
C HIS A 58 -12.43 7.79 -2.71
N LEU A 59 -11.59 6.81 -3.06
CA LEU A 59 -11.93 5.41 -3.31
C LEU A 59 -11.41 4.54 -2.16
N LEU A 60 -11.83 3.28 -2.10
CA LEU A 60 -11.42 2.35 -1.04
C LEU A 60 -10.47 1.28 -1.56
N HIS A 61 -9.45 1.00 -0.73
CA HIS A 61 -8.54 -0.13 -0.87
C HIS A 61 -8.71 -1.07 0.33
N LEU A 62 -9.27 -2.25 0.11
CA LEU A 62 -9.40 -3.27 1.16
C LEU A 62 -8.11 -4.08 1.27
N ARG A 63 -7.49 -4.04 2.45
CA ARG A 63 -6.25 -4.76 2.76
C ARG A 63 -6.58 -5.97 3.62
N CYS A 64 -6.61 -7.15 3.03
CA CYS A 64 -7.16 -8.36 3.64
C CYS A 64 -6.05 -9.24 4.22
N GLU A 65 -6.02 -9.38 5.55
CA GLU A 65 -5.18 -10.34 6.25
C GLU A 65 -5.77 -11.74 6.11
N VAL A 66 -5.26 -12.54 5.18
CA VAL A 66 -5.86 -13.83 4.85
C VAL A 66 -5.71 -14.87 5.96
N SER A 67 -4.76 -14.66 6.88
CA SER A 67 -4.56 -15.52 8.04
C SER A 67 -5.61 -15.30 9.14
N HIS A 68 -6.36 -14.20 9.16
CA HIS A 68 -7.29 -13.90 10.25
C HIS A 68 -8.67 -14.59 10.05
N PRO A 69 -9.24 -15.26 11.08
CA PRO A 69 -10.46 -16.09 10.94
C PRO A 69 -11.68 -15.38 10.33
N ASP A 70 -11.91 -14.12 10.68
CA ASP A 70 -13.07 -13.35 10.23
C ASP A 70 -12.89 -12.62 8.89
N THR A 71 -11.69 -12.65 8.29
CA THR A 71 -11.37 -11.80 7.14
C THR A 71 -12.32 -12.01 5.98
N LEU A 72 -12.64 -13.26 5.63
CA LEU A 72 -13.49 -13.54 4.50
C LEU A 72 -14.94 -13.09 4.72
N ASN A 73 -15.44 -13.18 5.95
CA ASN A 73 -16.79 -12.73 6.29
C ASN A 73 -16.90 -11.21 6.16
N VAL A 74 -15.99 -10.48 6.80
CA VAL A 74 -15.99 -9.00 6.73
C VAL A 74 -15.70 -8.50 5.32
N PHE A 75 -14.83 -9.19 4.57
CA PHE A 75 -14.60 -8.86 3.16
C PHE A 75 -15.88 -8.96 2.33
N ARG A 76 -16.68 -10.02 2.51
CA ARG A 76 -17.95 -10.20 1.78
C ARG A 76 -18.95 -9.10 2.08
N ASP A 77 -18.99 -8.60 3.31
CA ASP A 77 -19.87 -7.49 3.70
C ASP A 77 -19.47 -6.16 3.04
N LEU A 78 -18.18 -5.99 2.73
CA LEU A 78 -17.63 -4.71 2.26
C LEU A 78 -17.37 -4.65 0.76
N VAL A 79 -17.07 -5.77 0.10
CA VAL A 79 -16.66 -5.78 -1.32
C VAL A 79 -17.76 -5.28 -2.27
N GLY A 80 -19.03 -5.30 -1.84
CA GLY A 80 -20.15 -4.76 -2.60
C GLY A 80 -20.26 -3.23 -2.59
N GLN A 81 -19.47 -2.54 -1.76
CA GLN A 81 -19.52 -1.09 -1.62
C GLN A 81 -18.96 -0.41 -2.89
N PRO A 82 -19.69 0.54 -3.52
CA PRO A 82 -19.27 1.13 -4.80
C PRO A 82 -17.89 1.80 -4.79
N LEU A 83 -17.47 2.31 -3.63
CA LEU A 83 -16.16 2.96 -3.48
C LEU A 83 -15.00 1.97 -3.50
N VAL A 84 -15.22 0.67 -3.32
CA VAL A 84 -14.16 -0.35 -3.35
C VAL A 84 -13.67 -0.54 -4.78
N GLN A 85 -12.40 -0.23 -5.01
CA GLN A 85 -11.78 -0.28 -6.34
C GLN A 85 -10.45 -1.03 -6.36
N LEU A 86 -9.87 -1.33 -5.20
CA LEU A 86 -8.63 -2.08 -5.05
C LEU A 86 -8.72 -3.03 -3.85
N VAL A 87 -8.16 -4.22 -3.99
CA VAL A 87 -8.01 -5.18 -2.90
C VAL A 87 -6.57 -5.65 -2.87
N SER A 88 -5.95 -5.72 -1.69
CA SER A 88 -4.70 -6.45 -1.52
C SER A 88 -4.86 -7.59 -0.54
N VAL A 89 -4.15 -8.69 -0.78
CA VAL A 89 -4.09 -9.83 0.13
C VAL A 89 -2.73 -9.86 0.81
N MET A 90 -2.77 -10.11 2.11
CA MET A 90 -1.62 -10.05 3.02
C MET A 90 -1.61 -11.29 3.88
N ASP A 91 -0.43 -11.83 4.14
CA ASP A 91 -0.20 -12.86 5.14
C ASP A 91 1.00 -12.46 5.98
N HIS A 92 0.75 -12.02 7.21
CA HIS A 92 1.80 -11.64 8.15
C HIS A 92 2.04 -12.72 9.20
N ALA A 93 1.71 -13.98 8.95
CA ALA A 93 2.14 -15.05 9.84
C ALA A 93 3.67 -15.24 9.81
N PRO A 94 4.28 -15.77 10.89
CA PRO A 94 5.70 -16.11 10.91
C PRO A 94 6.11 -16.99 9.73
N GLY A 95 7.21 -16.65 9.07
CA GLY A 95 7.72 -17.35 7.89
C GLY A 95 7.10 -16.89 6.56
N GLN A 96 6.07 -16.04 6.58
CA GLN A 96 5.42 -15.54 5.38
C GLN A 96 5.94 -14.15 5.00
N ARG A 97 6.20 -13.95 3.70
CA ARG A 97 6.35 -12.62 3.05
C ARG A 97 7.19 -11.63 3.88
N GLN A 98 6.56 -10.63 4.49
CA GLN A 98 7.22 -9.60 5.32
C GLN A 98 8.08 -10.18 6.46
N PHE A 99 7.63 -11.31 7.01
CA PHE A 99 8.18 -11.96 8.19
C PHE A 99 8.82 -13.31 7.88
N ALA A 100 9.60 -13.38 6.80
CA ALA A 100 10.39 -14.56 6.43
C ALA A 100 11.33 -15.05 7.56
N LEU A 101 11.77 -14.14 8.45
CA LEU A 101 12.60 -14.47 9.62
C LEU A 101 11.79 -14.27 10.91
N GLU A 102 11.67 -15.34 11.71
CA GLU A 102 10.97 -15.29 13.00
C GLU A 102 11.60 -14.27 13.97
N SER A 103 12.93 -14.10 13.94
CA SER A 103 13.61 -13.10 14.78
C SER A 103 13.10 -11.67 14.51
N LYS A 104 12.78 -11.34 13.26
CA LYS A 104 12.18 -10.05 12.87
C LYS A 104 10.72 -9.95 13.27
N TYR A 105 10.00 -11.06 13.25
CA TYR A 105 8.64 -11.14 13.79
C TYR A 105 8.63 -10.79 15.29
N ARG A 106 9.50 -11.44 16.07
CA ARG A 106 9.65 -11.19 17.52
C ARG A 106 10.05 -9.75 17.81
N GLU A 107 11.08 -9.24 17.13
CA GLU A 107 11.55 -7.85 17.27
C GLU A 107 10.39 -6.85 17.08
N TYR A 108 9.60 -7.04 16.02
CA TYR A 108 8.48 -6.16 15.69
C TYR A 108 7.34 -6.25 16.70
N TYR A 109 6.81 -7.45 16.97
CA TYR A 109 5.61 -7.63 17.79
C TYR A 109 5.88 -7.42 19.28
N MET A 110 7.02 -7.86 19.81
CA MET A 110 7.41 -7.58 21.19
C MET A 110 7.69 -6.09 21.39
N GLY A 111 8.36 -5.43 20.46
CA GLY A 111 8.61 -3.99 20.52
C GLY A 111 7.33 -3.16 20.46
N LYS A 112 6.38 -3.57 19.60
CA LYS A 112 5.13 -2.82 19.35
C LYS A 112 4.06 -3.05 20.41
N TYR A 113 3.92 -4.28 20.92
CA TYR A 113 2.86 -4.66 21.85
C TYR A 113 3.34 -4.93 23.28
N HIS A 114 4.65 -4.76 23.53
CA HIS A 114 5.29 -4.99 24.83
C HIS A 114 5.03 -6.41 25.37
N MET A 115 4.98 -7.40 24.47
CA MET A 115 4.81 -8.80 24.83
C MET A 115 6.06 -9.34 25.52
N SER A 116 5.86 -10.14 26.56
CA SER A 116 6.89 -11.02 27.13
C SER A 116 7.27 -12.11 26.12
N HIS A 117 8.35 -12.84 26.41
CA HIS A 117 8.80 -13.94 25.54
C HIS A 117 7.77 -15.06 25.48
N GLU A 118 7.14 -15.41 26.60
CA GLU A 118 6.10 -16.44 26.68
C GLU A 118 4.83 -16.05 25.91
N GLU A 119 4.37 -14.80 26.06
CA GLU A 119 3.25 -14.29 25.25
C GLU A 119 3.57 -14.32 23.76
N MET A 120 4.81 -13.98 23.38
CA MET A 120 5.26 -14.02 21.99
C MET A 120 5.30 -15.45 21.43
N ASP A 121 5.71 -16.44 22.23
CA ASP A 121 5.72 -17.85 21.84
C ASP A 121 4.30 -18.36 21.57
N HIS A 122 3.36 -18.08 22.48
CA HIS A 122 1.95 -18.43 22.28
C HIS A 122 1.36 -17.74 21.04
N PHE A 123 1.69 -16.46 20.86
CA PHE A 123 1.24 -15.68 19.72
C PHE A 123 1.75 -16.23 18.38
N ILE A 124 3.02 -16.67 18.31
CA ILE A 124 3.57 -17.32 17.10
C ILE A 124 2.81 -18.61 16.79
N VAL A 125 2.56 -19.45 17.78
CA VAL A 125 1.84 -20.73 17.59
C VAL A 125 0.45 -20.48 17.03
N GLU A 126 -0.28 -19.53 17.60
CA GLU A 126 -1.61 -19.13 17.13
C GLU A 126 -1.57 -18.62 15.68
N GLN A 127 -0.63 -17.74 15.35
CA GLN A 127 -0.57 -17.11 14.03
C GLN A 127 -0.14 -18.07 12.92
N VAL A 128 0.72 -19.04 13.23
CA VAL A 128 1.07 -20.13 12.31
C VAL A 128 -0.13 -21.07 12.08
N ALA A 129 -0.86 -21.42 13.14
CA ALA A 129 -2.06 -22.23 13.03
C ALA A 129 -3.14 -21.53 12.17
N ASN A 130 -3.35 -20.24 12.42
CA ASN A 130 -4.27 -19.40 11.67
C ASN A 130 -3.91 -19.31 10.18
N SER A 131 -2.65 -19.04 9.82
CA SER A 131 -2.24 -19.03 8.41
C SER A 131 -2.45 -20.40 7.74
N THR A 132 -2.11 -21.48 8.43
CA THR A 132 -2.30 -22.85 7.91
C THR A 132 -3.78 -23.18 7.64
N GLU A 133 -4.69 -22.76 8.53
CA GLU A 133 -6.12 -23.03 8.41
C GLU A 133 -6.84 -22.11 7.42
N TYR A 134 -6.46 -20.83 7.34
CA TYR A 134 -7.25 -19.82 6.65
C TYR A 134 -6.62 -19.28 5.36
N ALA A 135 -5.30 -19.10 5.31
CA ALA A 135 -4.66 -18.20 4.35
C ALA A 135 -4.90 -18.56 2.88
N ASP A 136 -4.61 -19.79 2.46
CA ASP A 136 -4.77 -20.21 1.05
C ASP A 136 -6.25 -20.18 0.62
N ARG A 137 -7.14 -20.76 1.45
CA ARG A 137 -8.59 -20.79 1.20
C ARG A 137 -9.16 -19.39 1.05
N TYR A 138 -8.79 -18.47 1.95
CA TYR A 138 -9.30 -17.10 1.94
C TYR A 138 -8.71 -16.29 0.79
N ARG A 139 -7.42 -16.46 0.49
CA ARG A 139 -6.77 -15.83 -0.67
C ARG A 139 -7.50 -16.21 -1.96
N ARG A 140 -7.77 -17.49 -2.19
CA ARG A 140 -8.52 -17.99 -3.36
C ARG A 140 -9.90 -17.37 -3.46
N ALA A 141 -10.67 -17.42 -2.37
CA ALA A 141 -12.04 -16.91 -2.34
C ALA A 141 -12.12 -15.39 -2.57
N ILE A 142 -11.20 -14.63 -1.98
CA ILE A 142 -11.11 -13.18 -2.18
C ILE A 142 -10.77 -12.86 -3.64
N VAL A 143 -9.76 -13.54 -4.19
CA VAL A 143 -9.35 -13.37 -5.59
C VAL A 143 -10.50 -13.65 -6.54
N GLU A 144 -11.20 -14.77 -6.37
CA GLU A 144 -12.36 -15.14 -7.18
C GLU A 144 -13.45 -14.07 -7.16
N LEU A 145 -13.81 -13.58 -5.97
CA LEU A 145 -14.83 -12.54 -5.79
C LEU A 145 -14.43 -11.21 -6.41
N CYS A 146 -13.15 -10.85 -6.35
CA CYS A 146 -12.60 -9.65 -6.98
C CYS A 146 -12.62 -9.77 -8.51
N LEU A 147 -12.17 -10.89 -9.06
CA LEU A 147 -12.16 -11.12 -10.51
C LEU A 147 -13.58 -11.10 -11.09
N ALA A 148 -14.55 -11.74 -10.41
CA ALA A 148 -15.95 -11.72 -10.80
C ALA A 148 -16.57 -10.30 -10.83
N ARG A 149 -15.98 -9.36 -10.08
CA ARG A 149 -16.40 -7.95 -10.00
C ARG A 149 -15.56 -7.01 -10.87
N GLY A 150 -14.49 -7.52 -11.50
CA GLY A 150 -13.53 -6.68 -12.24
C GLY A 150 -12.69 -5.77 -11.34
N LEU A 151 -12.53 -6.11 -10.05
CA LEU A 151 -11.68 -5.35 -9.12
C LEU A 151 -10.21 -5.65 -9.36
N SER A 152 -9.35 -4.63 -9.20
CA SER A 152 -7.89 -4.83 -9.21
C SER A 152 -7.43 -5.49 -7.91
N ILE A 153 -6.48 -6.42 -8.03
CA ILE A 153 -5.95 -7.19 -6.91
C ILE A 153 -4.44 -7.01 -6.84
N ALA A 154 -3.93 -6.79 -5.63
CA ALA A 154 -2.51 -6.67 -5.35
C ALA A 154 -2.01 -7.76 -4.39
N SER A 155 -0.79 -8.24 -4.62
CA SER A 155 -0.02 -8.95 -3.61
C SER A 155 0.65 -7.95 -2.67
N HIS A 156 1.00 -8.38 -1.46
CA HIS A 156 1.72 -7.57 -0.49
C HIS A 156 2.99 -8.29 -0.01
N ASP A 157 4.09 -7.54 0.12
CA ASP A 157 5.38 -8.00 0.66
C ASP A 157 5.98 -9.26 -0.01
N ASP A 158 5.78 -9.44 -1.32
CA ASP A 158 6.44 -10.53 -2.06
C ASP A 158 7.96 -10.54 -1.77
N ALA A 159 8.49 -11.72 -1.45
CA ALA A 159 9.86 -11.87 -0.96
C ALA A 159 10.67 -12.88 -1.78
N THR A 160 10.01 -13.89 -2.34
CA THR A 160 10.60 -14.98 -3.11
C THR A 160 9.93 -15.08 -4.48
N MET A 161 10.59 -15.73 -5.44
CA MET A 161 9.98 -15.98 -6.75
C MET A 161 8.71 -16.82 -6.63
N ALA A 162 8.64 -17.74 -5.67
CA ALA A 162 7.42 -18.53 -5.41
C ALA A 162 6.22 -17.65 -5.01
N HIS A 163 6.42 -16.62 -4.19
CA HIS A 163 5.35 -15.66 -3.86
C HIS A 163 4.88 -14.89 -5.10
N VAL A 164 5.82 -14.51 -5.96
CA VAL A 164 5.55 -13.80 -7.20
C VAL A 164 4.76 -14.67 -8.19
N GLU A 165 5.18 -15.92 -8.39
CA GLU A 165 4.51 -16.88 -9.26
C GLU A 165 3.10 -17.20 -8.76
N GLU A 166 2.93 -17.40 -7.45
CA GLU A 166 1.61 -17.55 -6.82
C GLU A 166 0.72 -16.35 -7.14
N SER A 167 1.22 -15.14 -6.90
CA SER A 167 0.46 -13.90 -7.04
C SER A 167 0.07 -13.64 -8.50
N ALA A 168 0.99 -13.87 -9.44
CA ALA A 168 0.73 -13.80 -10.87
C ALA A 168 -0.27 -14.89 -11.31
N GLY A 169 -0.17 -16.10 -10.75
CA GLY A 169 -1.10 -17.20 -10.99
C GLY A 169 -2.54 -16.88 -10.55
N PHE A 170 -2.71 -16.03 -9.55
CA PHE A 170 -4.00 -15.48 -9.14
C PHE A 170 -4.49 -14.30 -10.00
N GLY A 171 -3.73 -13.88 -11.00
CA GLY A 171 -4.07 -12.74 -11.86
C GLY A 171 -3.88 -11.38 -11.18
N MET A 172 -3.11 -11.31 -10.09
CA MET A 172 -2.80 -10.04 -9.43
C MET A 172 -1.96 -9.16 -10.36
N ASN A 173 -2.33 -7.90 -10.50
CA ASN A 173 -1.71 -6.98 -11.47
C ASN A 173 -0.84 -5.90 -10.80
N ILE A 174 -0.79 -5.88 -9.47
CA ILE A 174 0.00 -4.98 -8.65
C ILE A 174 0.78 -5.81 -7.61
N ALA A 175 2.06 -5.49 -7.43
CA ALA A 175 2.86 -5.99 -6.32
C ALA A 175 3.16 -4.83 -5.37
N GLU A 176 2.58 -4.88 -4.18
CA GLU A 176 2.70 -3.87 -3.14
C GLU A 176 3.90 -4.19 -2.24
N PHE A 177 4.89 -3.29 -2.24
CA PHE A 177 6.06 -3.35 -1.35
C PHE A 177 6.83 -4.68 -1.36
N PRO A 178 7.23 -5.24 -2.52
CA PRO A 178 8.08 -6.43 -2.52
C PRO A 178 9.32 -6.17 -1.67
N THR A 179 9.65 -7.11 -0.80
CA THR A 179 10.67 -6.96 0.25
C THR A 179 12.07 -7.31 -0.25
N THR A 180 12.17 -7.92 -1.43
CA THR A 180 13.43 -8.25 -2.09
C THR A 180 13.49 -7.70 -3.51
N LEU A 181 14.70 -7.40 -3.98
CA LEU A 181 14.92 -6.98 -5.36
C LEU A 181 14.55 -8.09 -6.36
N GLU A 182 14.83 -9.34 -6.00
CA GLU A 182 14.47 -10.52 -6.79
C GLU A 182 12.96 -10.60 -7.01
N ALA A 183 12.16 -10.50 -5.94
CA ALA A 183 10.71 -10.51 -6.05
C ALA A 183 10.20 -9.35 -6.91
N ALA A 184 10.71 -8.14 -6.69
CA ALA A 184 10.32 -6.98 -7.49
C ALA A 184 10.65 -7.14 -8.99
N GLN A 185 11.80 -7.73 -9.31
CA GLN A 185 12.18 -8.01 -10.69
C GLN A 185 11.28 -9.09 -11.30
N GLY A 186 11.01 -10.17 -10.55
CA GLY A 186 10.08 -11.23 -10.94
C GLY A 186 8.69 -10.69 -11.24
N CYS A 187 8.13 -9.84 -10.36
CA CYS A 187 6.83 -9.20 -10.56
C CYS A 187 6.78 -8.44 -11.88
N ARG A 188 7.84 -7.69 -12.21
CA ARG A 188 7.92 -6.95 -13.49
C ARG A 188 8.00 -7.88 -14.69
N GLN A 189 8.75 -8.97 -14.59
CA GLN A 189 8.85 -9.97 -15.66
C GLN A 189 7.51 -10.65 -15.93
N LEU A 190 6.69 -10.88 -14.89
CA LEU A 190 5.34 -11.42 -15.01
C LEU A 190 4.26 -10.35 -15.28
N GLY A 191 4.66 -9.11 -15.61
CA GLY A 191 3.74 -8.06 -16.06
C GLY A 191 3.00 -7.31 -14.93
N MET A 192 3.36 -7.54 -13.67
CA MET A 192 2.78 -6.82 -12.53
C MET A 192 3.38 -5.41 -12.39
N SER A 193 2.54 -4.45 -11.98
CA SER A 193 3.00 -3.12 -11.59
C SER A 193 3.60 -3.16 -10.19
N VAL A 194 4.89 -2.86 -10.06
CA VAL A 194 5.54 -2.83 -8.74
C VAL A 194 5.43 -1.46 -8.10
N LEU A 195 5.02 -1.46 -6.83
CA LEU A 195 5.09 -0.32 -5.94
C LEU A 195 6.20 -0.54 -4.89
N TRP A 196 7.19 0.33 -4.88
CA TRP A 196 8.28 0.30 -3.90
C TRP A 196 8.05 1.25 -2.74
N ALA A 197 8.40 0.86 -1.52
CA ALA A 197 8.58 1.78 -0.41
C ALA A 197 10.05 2.25 -0.37
N HIS A 198 10.35 3.45 -0.84
CA HIS A 198 11.59 4.13 -0.43
C HIS A 198 11.27 5.02 0.77
N ARG A 199 12.22 5.19 1.71
CA ARG A 199 12.09 6.06 2.91
C ARG A 199 11.68 7.52 2.62
N THR A 200 11.54 7.91 1.36
CA THR A 200 11.20 9.27 0.93
C THR A 200 10.20 9.36 -0.23
N SER A 201 9.76 8.27 -0.86
CA SER A 201 8.66 8.25 -1.86
C SER A 201 8.49 6.88 -2.54
N CYS A 202 7.27 6.55 -2.92
CA CYS A 202 6.97 5.35 -3.71
C CYS A 202 6.64 5.73 -5.16
N VAL A 203 7.26 5.04 -6.13
CA VAL A 203 7.07 5.27 -7.58
C VAL A 203 6.46 4.02 -8.21
N VAL A 204 5.35 4.18 -8.93
CA VAL A 204 4.85 3.13 -9.85
C VAL A 204 5.51 3.32 -11.22
N ALA A 205 6.42 2.43 -11.58
CA ALA A 205 7.17 2.51 -12.83
C ALA A 205 6.52 1.65 -13.93
N ARG A 206 5.91 2.29 -14.93
CA ARG A 206 5.30 1.64 -16.11
C ARG A 206 6.12 1.72 -17.41
N THR A 207 7.32 2.30 -17.40
CA THR A 207 8.21 2.40 -18.58
C THR A 207 9.64 1.98 -18.24
N PRO A 208 10.47 1.58 -19.23
CA PRO A 208 11.88 1.29 -18.99
C PRO A 208 12.57 2.58 -18.55
N VAL A 209 13.02 2.61 -17.30
CA VAL A 209 13.85 3.68 -16.74
C VAL A 209 15.29 3.29 -17.01
N THR A 210 15.99 4.02 -17.88
CA THR A 210 17.45 3.92 -17.99
C THR A 210 18.10 4.74 -16.89
N TRP A 211 18.91 4.08 -16.08
CA TRP A 211 19.61 4.68 -14.95
C TRP A 211 20.99 5.17 -15.41
N GLN A 212 21.28 6.46 -15.23
CA GLN A 212 22.64 6.97 -15.43
C GLN A 212 23.31 7.23 -14.08
N LEU A 213 24.56 6.76 -13.98
CA LEU A 213 25.40 6.92 -12.81
C LEU A 213 26.09 8.30 -12.88
N HIS A 214 25.70 9.23 -12.03
CA HIS A 214 26.32 10.56 -11.98
C HIS A 214 27.23 10.69 -10.76
N ARG A 215 28.50 11.05 -11.01
CA ARG A 215 29.49 11.40 -10.00
C ARG A 215 29.47 12.90 -9.73
N TRP A 216 29.30 13.30 -8.48
CA TRP A 216 29.35 14.72 -8.10
C TRP A 216 30.81 15.20 -8.07
N PRO A 217 31.15 16.33 -8.74
CA PRO A 217 32.50 16.87 -8.70
C PRO A 217 32.88 17.27 -7.27
N GLY A 218 34.05 16.82 -6.80
CA GLY A 218 34.63 17.23 -5.51
C GLY A 218 34.17 16.46 -4.27
N THR A 219 33.17 15.57 -4.36
CA THR A 219 32.62 14.86 -3.18
C THR A 219 32.83 13.35 -3.19
N GLY A 220 33.32 12.78 -4.30
CA GLY A 220 33.49 11.33 -4.44
C GLY A 220 32.19 10.52 -4.44
N CYS A 221 31.03 11.18 -4.36
CA CYS A 221 29.73 10.57 -4.19
C CYS A 221 29.06 10.25 -5.54
N TRP A 222 28.37 9.09 -5.59
CA TRP A 222 27.64 8.61 -6.75
C TRP A 222 26.14 8.68 -6.49
N THR A 223 25.39 9.22 -7.46
CA THR A 223 23.92 9.26 -7.41
C THR A 223 23.34 8.68 -8.68
N PHE A 224 22.37 7.78 -8.52
CA PHE A 224 21.55 7.28 -9.61
C PHE A 224 20.41 8.27 -9.86
N CYS A 225 20.50 8.99 -10.98
CA CYS A 225 19.42 9.87 -11.42
C CYS A 225 18.66 9.21 -12.57
N PRO A 226 17.32 9.11 -12.50
CA PRO A 226 16.52 8.67 -13.64
C PRO A 226 16.59 9.76 -14.72
N VAL A 227 17.08 9.41 -15.91
CA VAL A 227 16.98 10.30 -17.07
C VAL A 227 15.62 10.09 -17.71
N ILE A 228 14.72 11.07 -17.52
CA ILE A 228 13.42 11.10 -18.16
C ILE A 228 13.56 11.87 -19.47
N THR A 229 13.64 11.19 -20.61
CA THR A 229 13.64 11.85 -21.92
C THR A 229 12.22 12.33 -22.24
N ILE A 230 11.96 13.61 -21.99
CA ILE A 230 10.72 14.26 -22.42
C ILE A 230 10.95 14.75 -23.86
N ARG A 231 10.28 14.14 -24.86
CA ARG A 231 10.20 14.76 -26.20
C ARG A 231 9.39 16.06 -26.09
N PRO A 232 9.92 17.22 -26.52
CA PRO A 232 9.23 18.48 -26.36
C PRO A 232 8.05 18.56 -27.34
N ALA A 233 6.83 18.70 -26.81
CA ALA A 233 5.76 19.36 -27.54
C ALA A 233 5.81 20.85 -27.19
N CYS A 234 5.95 21.69 -28.21
CA CYS A 234 6.08 23.14 -28.12
C CYS A 234 5.08 23.78 -27.14
N CYS A 235 5.59 24.59 -26.20
CA CYS A 235 5.00 25.86 -25.76
C CYS A 235 6.05 26.69 -25.00
N ARG A 236 6.25 27.94 -25.43
CA ARG A 236 7.19 28.93 -24.87
C ARG A 236 6.63 29.62 -23.59
N PRO A 237 7.46 30.35 -22.81
CA PRO A 237 7.32 30.46 -21.36
C PRO A 237 6.70 31.78 -20.87
N ARG A 238 6.21 31.77 -19.62
CA ARG A 238 6.22 32.95 -18.74
C ARG A 238 6.70 32.59 -17.34
N SER A 239 7.39 33.58 -16.78
CA SER A 239 8.38 33.62 -15.70
C SER A 239 7.82 33.68 -14.27
N CYS A 240 8.58 33.16 -13.29
CA CYS A 240 9.19 33.91 -12.17
C CYS A 240 9.51 33.00 -10.95
N TRP A 241 10.74 33.12 -10.45
CA TRP A 241 11.26 32.71 -9.12
C TRP A 241 10.92 33.81 -8.07
N PRO A 242 11.14 33.70 -6.72
CA PRO A 242 12.24 32.94 -6.11
C PRO A 242 12.04 32.22 -4.75
N SER A 243 12.91 31.21 -4.56
CA SER A 243 13.60 30.72 -3.35
C SER A 243 13.09 31.12 -1.95
N ARG A 244 12.88 30.12 -1.09
CA ARG A 244 13.26 30.15 0.34
C ARG A 244 13.66 28.77 0.84
N THR A 245 14.84 28.71 1.44
CA THR A 245 15.33 27.65 2.31
C THR A 245 14.54 27.66 3.62
N THR A 246 14.15 26.48 4.12
CA THR A 246 13.76 26.32 5.52
C THR A 246 14.10 24.91 5.97
N THR A 247 14.97 24.84 6.97
CA THR A 247 15.25 23.68 7.81
C THR A 247 13.97 23.27 8.54
N ALA A 248 13.60 21.99 8.50
CA ALA A 248 12.51 21.45 9.31
C ALA A 248 12.89 20.11 9.94
N SER A 249 12.65 20.06 11.23
CA SER A 249 12.92 19.03 12.23
C SER A 249 12.07 17.77 12.09
N CYS A 250 12.56 16.70 12.71
CA CYS A 250 11.93 15.39 12.88
C CYS A 250 10.46 15.48 13.35
N HIS A 251 9.52 15.13 12.48
CA HIS A 251 8.16 14.72 12.86
C HIS A 251 7.69 13.57 11.97
N THR A 252 6.90 12.68 12.57
CA THR A 252 6.29 11.44 12.06
C THR A 252 5.82 11.59 10.60
N GLN A 253 6.60 11.03 9.67
CA GLN A 253 6.29 11.10 8.23
C GLN A 253 5.24 10.05 7.86
N SER A 254 4.07 10.51 7.44
CA SER A 254 3.14 9.70 6.66
C SER A 254 3.73 9.54 5.26
N ILE A 255 3.94 8.29 4.82
CA ILE A 255 4.53 7.97 3.51
C ILE A 255 3.40 7.92 2.47
N TRP A 256 3.54 8.69 1.39
CA TRP A 256 2.57 8.78 0.29
C TRP A 256 3.14 8.19 -0.99
N SER A 257 2.30 7.49 -1.76
CA SER A 257 2.68 6.84 -3.01
C SER A 257 1.87 7.37 -4.18
N ALA A 258 2.51 8.05 -5.15
CA ALA A 258 1.84 8.49 -6.38
C ALA A 258 2.13 7.50 -7.54
N ALA A 259 1.06 6.99 -8.15
CA ALA A 259 1.09 6.10 -9.30
C ALA A 259 0.40 6.73 -10.51
N ARG A 260 0.99 6.61 -11.71
CA ARG A 260 0.22 6.86 -12.96
C ARG A 260 -0.43 5.56 -13.40
N LEU A 261 -1.68 5.34 -12.98
CA LEU A 261 -2.54 4.30 -13.56
C LEU A 261 -3.20 4.82 -14.85
N PRO A 262 -3.63 3.95 -15.78
CA PRO A 262 -4.07 4.33 -17.12
C PRO A 262 -5.55 4.74 -17.08
N LEU A 263 -5.89 5.75 -16.28
CA LEU A 263 -7.24 6.30 -16.23
C LEU A 263 -7.13 7.80 -16.50
N ARG A 264 -7.58 8.20 -17.71
CA ARG A 264 -7.67 9.56 -18.29
C ARG A 264 -6.37 10.40 -18.27
N ARG A 265 -6.02 10.97 -19.43
CA ARG A 265 -4.84 11.84 -19.59
C ARG A 265 -4.88 13.00 -18.59
N GLY A 266 -3.87 13.09 -17.71
CA GLY A 266 -3.62 14.25 -16.84
C GLY A 266 -3.71 14.03 -15.32
N TRP A 267 -4.20 12.87 -14.87
CA TRP A 267 -4.47 12.62 -13.45
C TRP A 267 -3.23 12.09 -12.70
N ARG A 268 -3.01 12.59 -11.47
CA ARG A 268 -2.02 12.04 -10.53
C ARG A 268 -2.78 11.22 -9.49
N ILE A 269 -2.76 9.90 -9.63
CA ILE A 269 -3.39 8.98 -8.67
C ILE A 269 -2.38 8.70 -7.57
N ALA A 270 -2.81 8.66 -6.33
CA ALA A 270 -2.04 8.08 -5.25
C ALA A 270 -2.85 6.97 -4.60
N VAL A 271 -2.16 5.92 -4.19
CA VAL A 271 -2.75 4.92 -3.33
C VAL A 271 -2.09 5.13 -1.97
N LYS A 272 -2.88 5.48 -0.96
CA LYS A 272 -2.37 5.64 0.40
C LYS A 272 -2.39 4.28 1.06
N PHE A 273 -1.22 3.71 1.27
CA PHE A 273 -1.08 2.41 1.92
C PHE A 273 -0.92 2.50 3.45
N ALA A 274 -0.85 3.72 3.99
CA ALA A 274 -0.87 3.98 5.43
C ALA A 274 -2.32 4.15 5.93
N SER A 275 -2.71 3.30 6.88
CA SER A 275 -4.07 3.23 7.44
C SER A 275 -4.64 4.60 7.83
N VAL A 276 -5.90 4.87 7.45
CA VAL A 276 -6.66 6.04 7.91
C VAL A 276 -6.84 6.03 9.45
N CYS A 277 -6.66 4.87 10.11
CA CYS A 277 -6.70 4.75 11.57
C CYS A 277 -5.66 5.59 12.32
N ALA A 278 -4.62 6.12 11.66
CA ALA A 278 -3.68 7.03 12.32
C ALA A 278 -4.24 8.44 12.56
N LEU A 279 -5.49 8.72 12.12
CA LEU A 279 -6.16 10.01 12.22
C LEU A 279 -7.41 10.00 13.12
N ILE A 280 -7.73 8.88 13.77
CA ILE A 280 -8.81 8.74 14.79
C ILE A 280 -8.15 8.38 16.12
#